data_AF-R3TSN0-F1
#
_entry.id   AF-R3TSN0-F1
#
_cell.length_a   1.000
_cell.length_b   1.000
_cell.length_c   1.000
_cell.angle_alpha   90.00
_cell.angle_beta   90.00
_cell.angle_gamma   90.00
#
_symmetry.space_group_name_H-M   'P 1'
#
loop_
_entity.id
_entity.type
_entity.pdbx_description
1 polymer ?
#
loop_
_entity_poly.entity_id
_entity_poly.type
_entity_poly.pdbx_seq_one_letter_code
_entity_poly.pdbx_strand_id
1 'polypeptide(L)'
;MKKISTATFITLLEKKEERFAVIINHWFYYIEKGRIYRFQQHSNVKILTTLGLFYDGEIDNETMVTELKKSIINQIQYDWFTDVWKETIVERVSHTPYGLETFFF
;
A
#
# COMPACT_ATOMS: atom_id res chain seq x y z
N MET A 1 11.42 -0.68 -2.45
CA MET A 1 10.40 -1.50 -1.74
C MET A 1 11.06 -2.25 -0.60
N LYS A 2 10.42 -2.34 0.57
CA LYS A 2 10.93 -3.09 1.73
C LYS A 2 9.94 -4.20 2.10
N LYS A 3 10.46 -5.39 2.41
CA LYS A 3 9.65 -6.48 2.98
C LYS A 3 9.56 -6.30 4.50
N ILE A 4 8.36 -6.33 5.04
CA ILE A 4 8.10 -6.23 6.49
C ILE A 4 7.34 -7.47 6.98
N SER A 5 7.54 -7.83 8.25
CA SER A 5 6.75 -8.88 8.89
C SER A 5 5.35 -8.38 9.25
N THR A 6 4.41 -9.29 9.46
CA THR A 6 3.07 -8.95 10.00
C THR A 6 3.17 -8.23 11.34
N ALA A 7 4.09 -8.64 12.22
CA ALA A 7 4.32 -7.96 13.51
C ALA A 7 4.76 -6.50 13.30
N THR A 8 5.69 -6.26 12.36
CA THR A 8 6.14 -4.90 12.01
C THR A 8 4.99 -4.05 11.46
N PHE A 9 4.15 -4.63 10.59
CA PHE A 9 2.97 -3.94 10.05
C PHE A 9 2.00 -3.52 11.16
N ILE A 10 1.71 -4.41 12.11
CA ILE A 10 0.83 -4.10 13.26
C ILE A 10 1.42 -2.97 14.10
N THR A 11 2.73 -3.02 14.41
CA THR A 11 3.40 -1.94 15.16
C THR A 11 3.30 -0.60 14.43
N LEU A 12 3.47 -0.57 13.10
CA LEU A 12 3.36 0.66 12.31
C LEU A 12 1.93 1.24 12.35
N LEU A 13 0.90 0.38 12.30
CA LEU A 13 -0.50 0.79 12.43
C LEU A 13 -0.81 1.39 13.82
N GLU A 14 -0.19 0.87 14.87
CA GLU A 14 -0.40 1.32 16.25
C GLU A 14 0.32 2.62 16.57
N LYS A 15 1.56 2.77 16.09
CA LYS A 15 2.37 3.98 16.31
C LYS A 15 1.80 5.19 15.59
N LYS A 16 1.15 5.00 14.42
CA LYS A 16 0.55 6.09 13.61
C LYS A 16 1.56 7.14 13.12
N GLU A 17 2.85 6.86 13.20
CA GLU A 17 3.93 7.80 12.91
C GLU A 17 4.25 7.89 11.42
N GLU A 18 4.20 6.75 10.72
CA GLU A 18 4.63 6.67 9.33
C GLU A 18 3.46 6.61 8.35
N ARG A 19 3.67 7.22 7.18
CA ARG A 19 2.83 7.03 5.99
C ARG A 19 3.51 6.02 5.10
N PHE A 20 2.78 4.99 4.72
CA PHE A 20 3.31 3.95 3.86
C PHE A 20 2.18 3.33 3.05
N ALA A 21 2.56 2.72 1.93
CA ALA A 21 1.67 1.88 1.14
C ALA A 21 2.14 0.44 1.21
N VAL A 22 1.20 -0.49 1.38
CA VAL A 22 1.48 -1.93 1.44
C VAL A 22 0.66 -2.66 0.40
N ILE A 23 1.24 -3.71 -0.18
CA ILE A 23 0.56 -4.61 -1.10
C ILE A 23 0.17 -5.87 -0.33
N ILE A 24 -1.13 -6.18 -0.29
CA ILE A 24 -1.67 -7.39 0.37
C ILE A 24 -2.63 -8.07 -0.59
N ASN A 25 -2.36 -9.32 -0.97
CA ASN A 25 -3.18 -10.10 -1.91
C ASN A 25 -3.50 -9.35 -3.23
N HIS A 26 -2.50 -8.69 -3.83
CA HIS A 26 -2.63 -7.86 -5.04
C HIS A 26 -3.44 -6.56 -4.89
N TRP A 27 -3.76 -6.16 -3.65
CA TRP A 27 -4.41 -4.89 -3.35
C TRP A 27 -3.44 -3.89 -2.75
N PHE A 28 -3.53 -2.64 -3.20
CA PHE A 28 -2.81 -1.52 -2.61
C PHE A 28 -3.61 -0.91 -1.46
N TYR A 29 -2.93 -0.77 -0.33
CA TYR A 29 -3.41 -0.09 0.85
C TYR A 29 -2.49 1.06 1.17
N TYR A 30 -3.04 2.23 1.43
CA TYR A 30 -2.32 3.37 1.98
C TYR A 30 -2.69 3.54 3.44
N ILE A 31 -1.67 3.71 4.28
CA ILE A 31 -1.82 3.91 5.71
C ILE A 31 -1.39 5.34 6.00
N GLU A 32 -2.27 6.08 6.68
CA GLU A 32 -1.97 7.41 7.18
C GLU A 32 -2.54 7.60 8.57
N LYS A 33 -1.66 7.89 9.55
CA LYS A 33 -2.05 8.14 10.94
C LYS A 33 -2.93 7.02 11.54
N GLY A 34 -2.65 5.77 11.14
CA GLY A 34 -3.40 4.59 11.56
C GLY A 34 -4.74 4.36 10.85
N ARG A 35 -5.14 5.24 9.91
CA ARG A 35 -6.25 4.99 9.00
C ARG A 35 -5.77 4.16 7.83
N ILE A 36 -6.56 3.19 7.41
CA ILE A 36 -6.20 2.29 6.33
C ILE A 36 -7.16 2.50 5.20
N TYR A 37 -6.61 2.87 4.07
CA TYR A 37 -7.39 3.14 2.89
C TYR A 37 -7.02 2.18 1.78
N ARG A 38 -8.03 1.61 1.13
CA ARG A 38 -7.85 0.70 0.00
C ARG A 38 -8.20 1.41 -1.29
N PHE A 39 -7.34 1.20 -2.28
CA PHE A 39 -7.52 1.72 -3.62
C PHE A 39 -8.64 0.96 -4.33
N GLN A 40 -9.56 1.65 -5.01
CA GLN A 40 -10.60 0.97 -5.79
C GLN A 40 -10.01 0.21 -7.00
N GLN A 41 -10.49 -1.03 -7.17
CA GLN A 41 -9.94 -2.01 -8.11
C GLN A 41 -9.96 -1.53 -9.57
N HIS A 42 -11.02 -0.82 -9.98
CA HIS A 42 -11.21 -0.32 -11.35
C HIS A 42 -10.26 0.84 -11.70
N SER A 43 -9.62 1.47 -10.69
CA SER A 43 -8.69 2.59 -10.86
C SER A 43 -7.23 2.19 -10.68
N ASN A 44 -6.96 0.89 -10.44
CA ASN A 44 -5.61 0.39 -10.14
C ASN A 44 -4.77 0.01 -11.36
N VAL A 45 -5.31 0.10 -12.58
CA VAL A 45 -4.58 -0.32 -13.80
C VAL A 45 -3.25 0.42 -13.91
N LYS A 46 -3.25 1.75 -13.72
CA LYS A 46 -2.02 2.54 -13.82
C LYS A 46 -0.96 2.10 -12.80
N ILE A 47 -1.33 1.95 -11.52
CA ILE A 47 -0.36 1.59 -10.48
C ILE A 47 0.11 0.14 -10.60
N LEU A 48 -0.75 -0.76 -11.08
CA LEU A 48 -0.37 -2.15 -11.39
C LEU A 48 0.61 -2.21 -12.56
N THR A 49 0.39 -1.42 -13.62
CA THR A 49 1.35 -1.29 -14.72
C THR A 49 2.68 -0.74 -14.22
N THR A 50 2.67 0.35 -13.43
CA THR A 50 3.88 0.92 -12.84
C THR A 50 4.61 -0.08 -11.94
N LEU A 51 3.88 -0.88 -11.16
CA LEU A 51 4.46 -1.94 -10.34
C LEU A 51 5.11 -3.04 -11.21
N GLY A 52 4.50 -3.41 -12.34
CA GLY A 52 5.10 -4.31 -13.33
C GLY A 52 6.44 -3.79 -13.84
N LEU A 53 6.46 -2.53 -14.31
CA LEU A 53 7.68 -1.86 -14.76
C LEU A 53 8.77 -1.82 -13.66
N PHE A 54 8.36 -1.69 -12.40
CA PHE A 54 9.29 -1.71 -11.26
C PHE A 54 9.90 -3.10 -11.04
N TYR A 55 9.10 -4.17 -11.14
CA TYR A 55 9.62 -5.54 -11.02
C TYR A 55 10.48 -5.97 -12.22
N ASP A 56 10.15 -5.47 -13.41
CA ASP A 56 10.93 -5.71 -14.63
C ASP A 56 12.24 -4.90 -14.66
N GLY A 57 12.45 -4.01 -13.68
CA GLY A 57 13.64 -3.19 -13.54
C GLY A 57 13.70 -2.00 -14.49
N GLU A 58 12.59 -1.68 -15.17
CA GLU A 58 12.49 -0.57 -16.11
C GLU A 58 12.40 0.79 -15.40
N ILE A 59 11.87 0.81 -14.18
CA ILE A 59 11.84 2.00 -13.33
C ILE A 59 12.49 1.74 -11.97
N ASP A 60 13.12 2.76 -11.42
CA ASP A 60 13.75 2.68 -10.11
C ASP A 60 12.75 2.91 -8.96
N ASN A 61 13.26 2.75 -7.73
CA ASN A 61 12.45 2.92 -6.52
C ASN A 61 11.96 4.37 -6.34
N GLU A 62 12.72 5.36 -6.78
CA GLU A 62 12.34 6.78 -6.66
C GLU A 62 11.17 7.12 -7.59
N THR A 63 11.23 6.64 -8.83
CA THR A 63 10.17 6.75 -9.83
C THR A 63 8.91 6.02 -9.35
N MET A 64 9.04 4.81 -8.81
CA MET A 64 7.92 4.06 -8.26
C MET A 64 7.24 4.79 -7.09
N VAL A 65 8.04 5.31 -6.15
CA VAL A 65 7.50 6.10 -5.02
C VAL A 65 6.79 7.36 -5.53
N THR A 66 7.34 8.02 -6.54
CA THR A 66 6.75 9.23 -7.13
C THR A 66 5.41 8.94 -7.80
N GLU A 67 5.33 7.91 -8.64
CA GLU A 67 4.06 7.52 -9.29
C GLU A 67 3.03 7.01 -8.28
N LEU A 68 3.47 6.31 -7.23
CA LEU A 68 2.59 5.88 -6.14
C LEU A 68 2.02 7.07 -5.37
N LYS A 69 2.83 8.09 -5.04
CA LYS A 69 2.36 9.35 -4.43
C LYS A 69 1.33 10.04 -5.32
N LYS A 70 1.59 10.14 -6.63
CA LYS A 70 0.62 10.70 -7.60
C LYS A 70 -0.68 9.90 -7.63
N SER A 71 -0.60 8.56 -7.62
CA SER A 71 -1.77 7.69 -7.61
C SER A 71 -2.62 7.90 -6.35
N ILE A 72 -1.98 8.02 -5.18
CA ILE A 72 -2.67 8.29 -3.91
C ILE A 72 -3.39 9.63 -3.98
N ILE A 73 -2.70 10.70 -4.42
CA ILE A 73 -3.28 12.04 -4.53
C ILE A 73 -4.49 12.03 -5.47
N ASN A 74 -4.35 11.42 -6.65
CA ASN A 74 -5.44 11.33 -7.62
C ASN A 74 -6.64 10.59 -7.02
N GLN A 75 -6.44 9.43 -6.39
CA GLN A 75 -7.56 8.67 -5.83
C GLN A 75 -8.26 9.37 -4.65
N ILE A 76 -7.50 10.12 -3.84
CA ILE A 76 -8.07 10.95 -2.76
C ILE A 76 -8.93 12.08 -3.35
N GLN A 77 -8.53 12.68 -4.47
CA GLN A 77 -9.29 13.77 -5.11
C GLN A 77 -10.61 13.31 -5.73
N TYR A 78 -10.71 12.06 -6.18
CA TYR A 78 -11.90 11.53 -6.85
C TYR A 78 -12.83 10.72 -5.91
N ASP A 79 -12.63 10.78 -4.59
CA ASP A 79 -13.37 9.99 -3.59
C ASP A 79 -13.36 8.46 -3.86
N TRP A 80 -12.41 7.97 -4.66
CA TRP A 80 -12.28 6.54 -5.00
C TRP A 80 -11.57 5.72 -3.91
N PHE A 81 -11.42 6.30 -2.73
CA PHE A 81 -10.77 5.69 -1.58
C PHE A 81 -11.80 5.11 -0.63
N THR A 82 -11.68 3.81 -0.37
CA THR A 82 -12.52 3.16 0.64
C THR A 82 -11.74 3.00 1.93
N ASP A 83 -12.25 3.58 3.02
CA ASP A 83 -11.75 3.29 4.38
C ASP A 83 -12.03 1.82 4.70
N VAL A 84 -11.04 1.11 5.21
CA VAL A 84 -11.15 -0.31 5.54
C VAL A 84 -10.93 -0.51 7.03
N TRP A 85 -11.80 -1.33 7.63
CA TRP A 85 -11.72 -1.73 9.04
C TRP A 85 -10.35 -2.36 9.35
N LYS A 86 -9.67 -1.81 10.37
CA LYS A 86 -8.33 -2.21 10.80
C LYS A 86 -8.28 -3.70 11.16
N GLU A 87 -9.29 -4.17 11.87
CA GLU A 87 -9.40 -5.55 12.36
C GLU A 87 -9.41 -6.54 11.19
N THR A 88 -10.19 -6.26 10.15
CA THR A 88 -10.30 -7.12 8.95
C THR A 88 -8.97 -7.21 8.20
N ILE A 89 -8.22 -6.10 8.10
CA ILE A 89 -6.91 -6.13 7.47
C ILE A 89 -5.94 -6.92 8.33
N VAL A 90 -5.84 -6.63 9.64
CA VAL A 90 -4.94 -7.34 10.56
C VAL A 90 -5.17 -8.85 10.53
N GLU A 91 -6.44 -9.28 10.56
CA GLU A 91 -6.81 -10.69 10.43
C GLU A 91 -6.32 -11.27 9.09
N ARG A 92 -6.58 -10.59 7.97
CA ARG A 92 -6.11 -11.01 6.64
C ARG A 92 -4.58 -11.15 6.59
N VAL A 93 -3.84 -10.21 7.19
CA VAL A 93 -2.38 -10.23 7.19
C VAL A 93 -1.81 -11.35 8.10
N SER A 94 -2.54 -11.69 9.17
CA SER A 94 -2.14 -12.72 10.14
C SER A 94 -2.18 -14.13 9.55
N HIS A 95 -3.00 -14.34 8.52
CA HIS A 95 -3.07 -15.60 7.78
C HIS A 95 -2.13 -15.66 6.56
N THR A 96 -1.36 -14.60 6.29
CA THR A 96 -0.45 -14.56 5.15
C THR A 96 0.90 -15.18 5.52
N PRO A 97 1.36 -16.24 4.84
CA PRO A 97 2.60 -16.94 5.19
C PRO A 97 3.88 -16.19 4.74
N TYR A 98 3.76 -15.03 4.10
CA TYR A 98 4.87 -14.28 3.50
C TYR A 98 4.96 -12.85 4.06
N GLY A 99 6.17 -12.29 4.00
CA GLY A 99 6.42 -10.88 4.32
C GLY A 99 5.66 -9.95 3.37
N LEU A 100 5.21 -8.81 3.90
CA LEU A 100 4.46 -7.79 3.17
C LEU A 100 5.39 -6.84 2.45
N GLU A 101 5.03 -6.48 1.24
CA GLU A 101 5.78 -5.55 0.43
C GLU A 101 5.27 -4.13 0.64
N THR A 102 6.16 -3.26 1.10
CA THR A 102 5.83 -1.92 1.57
C THR A 102 6.69 -0.85 0.90
N PHE A 103 6.05 0.26 0.53
CA PHE A 103 6.66 1.50 0.09
C PHE A 103 6.50 2.55 1.18
N PHE A 104 7.62 3.02 1.73
CA PHE A 104 7.66 4.11 2.70
C PHE A 104 7.84 5.45 1.98
N PHE A 105 7.28 6.52 2.53
CA PHE A 105 7.18 7.83 1.88
C PHE A 105 8.00 8.95 2.49
#